data_AF-A0A964Z9R2-F1
#
_entry.id   AF-A0A964Z9R2-F1
#
_cell.length_a   1.000
_cell.length_b   1.000
_cell.length_c   1.000
_cell.angle_alpha   90.00
_cell.angle_beta   90.00
_cell.angle_gamma   90.00
#
_symmetry.space_group_name_H-M   'P 1'
#
loop_
_entity.id
_entity.type
_entity.pdbx_description
1 polymer ?
#
loop_
_entity_poly.entity_id
_entity_poly.type
_entity_poly.pdbx_seq_one_letter_code
_entity_poly.pdbx_strand_id
1 'polypeptide(L)'
;RDLRERVYRAFISRASGSAEQGGDGGGNNGPLIERILTLRQEQAARLGYPHWAAVSLASKMAESEAEVEALLEELRSAAYPAAQQELEELRACAAAAGAAEAADLRPWDVSFWAERLRRQRFDLDSEALRPWFPLPQVLEGLFGLCERLFGVRIAAADGEAPVWHGDVRFFRVHDAGDGRALAAFYLDSRQFGIYATGTGVLTITGILRGGGSGNHLLSMRPDEFRDDGGRFLRYGSSFAMATLLVTITLAWPVAGAFASAKGYEASTEGDLRTVILLLGAAMTVAIIGQYPRARMASSLRFSELSLVDTISGSLKLASTVLLAAAGFGAVALAMPLLLISLFENLWTWPRCGMSRSEKSLKEALTKIPEMRERFWKEAGVPGSNDGMNVALEEAGRVADLLEFAELLCTDALERRESCGGHYREEYQDEGEAKRDDVNFQHVAAWGYNGPNTAPTRHVEPLVFTEVKPAIRSYK
;
A
#
# COMPACT_ATOMS: atom_id res chain seq x y z
N ARG A 1 16.03 34.71 -26.00
CA ARG A 1 14.79 34.73 -25.21
C ARG A 1 13.64 34.07 -25.95
N ASP A 2 13.41 34.42 -27.22
CA ASP A 2 12.31 33.91 -28.08
C ASP A 2 12.25 32.38 -28.19
N LEU A 3 13.40 31.69 -28.23
CA LEU A 3 13.41 30.23 -28.22
C LEU A 3 12.88 29.66 -26.89
N ARG A 4 13.26 30.26 -25.75
CA ARG A 4 12.76 29.84 -24.42
C ARG A 4 11.26 30.03 -24.34
N GLU A 5 10.76 31.18 -24.82
CA GLU A 5 9.33 31.45 -24.87
C GLU A 5 8.59 30.44 -25.75
N ARG A 6 9.06 30.20 -26.98
CA ARG A 6 8.45 29.21 -27.89
C ARG A 6 8.42 27.81 -27.29
N VAL A 7 9.54 27.34 -26.73
CA VAL A 7 9.64 26.02 -26.09
C VAL A 7 8.75 25.95 -24.87
N TYR A 8 8.74 26.97 -24.02
CA TYR A 8 7.87 27.05 -22.85
C TYR A 8 6.40 26.97 -23.26
N ARG A 9 5.96 27.80 -24.20
CA ARG A 9 4.58 27.82 -24.72
C ARG A 9 4.19 26.48 -25.31
N ALA A 10 5.05 25.89 -26.15
CA ALA A 10 4.82 24.56 -26.71
C ALA A 10 4.71 23.49 -25.61
N PHE A 11 5.51 23.58 -24.54
CA PHE A 11 5.48 22.63 -23.42
C PHE A 11 4.22 22.76 -22.55
N ILE A 12 3.83 23.98 -22.19
CA ILE A 12 2.65 24.24 -21.33
C ILE A 12 1.33 24.09 -22.08
N SER A 13 1.33 24.20 -23.42
CA SER A 13 0.16 23.97 -24.26
C SER A 13 -0.02 22.52 -24.68
N ARG A 14 0.89 21.60 -24.31
CA ARG A 14 0.76 20.18 -24.68
C ARG A 14 -0.62 19.66 -24.31
N ALA A 15 -1.25 19.00 -25.28
CA ALA A 15 -2.57 18.40 -25.13
C ALA A 15 -3.69 19.41 -24.76
N SER A 16 -3.60 20.68 -25.19
CA SER A 16 -4.63 21.70 -24.95
C SER A 16 -5.52 22.00 -26.16
N GLY A 17 -5.25 21.38 -27.32
CA GLY A 17 -6.00 21.63 -28.56
C GLY A 17 -5.65 22.93 -29.29
N SER A 18 -4.59 23.63 -28.90
CA SER A 18 -4.13 24.85 -29.58
C SER A 18 -3.64 24.57 -31.01
N ALA A 19 -4.07 25.39 -31.98
CA ALA A 19 -3.74 25.28 -33.40
C ALA A 19 -2.24 25.36 -33.75
N GLU A 20 -1.39 25.83 -32.82
CA GLU A 20 0.08 25.84 -32.98
C GLU A 20 0.70 24.42 -32.94
N GLN A 21 -0.04 23.42 -32.45
CA GLN A 21 0.32 22.01 -32.55
C GLN A 21 -0.24 21.50 -33.87
N GLY A 22 0.58 21.39 -34.92
CA GLY A 22 0.19 20.91 -36.26
C GLY A 22 -0.22 19.44 -36.33
N GLY A 23 -0.95 18.93 -35.33
CA GLY A 23 -1.58 17.61 -35.29
C GLY A 23 -3.10 17.70 -35.47
N ASP A 24 -3.70 16.57 -35.83
CA ASP A 24 -5.11 16.32 -36.20
C ASP A 24 -6.20 16.70 -35.16
N GLY A 25 -5.90 17.50 -34.14
CA GLY A 25 -6.84 17.85 -33.07
C GLY A 25 -7.11 16.72 -32.07
N GLY A 26 -6.53 15.53 -32.24
CA GLY A 26 -6.78 14.34 -31.39
C GLY A 26 -6.14 14.38 -30.00
N GLY A 27 -5.32 15.39 -29.68
CA GLY A 27 -4.59 15.49 -28.42
C GLY A 27 -5.22 16.36 -27.34
N ASN A 28 -6.41 16.94 -27.52
CA ASN A 28 -6.95 17.90 -26.55
C ASN A 28 -7.55 17.23 -25.29
N ASN A 29 -6.93 17.46 -24.12
CA ASN A 29 -7.40 16.98 -22.82
C ASN A 29 -8.43 17.90 -22.15
N GLY A 30 -8.66 19.13 -22.62
CA GLY A 30 -9.59 20.07 -21.99
C GLY A 30 -11.00 19.49 -21.79
N PRO A 31 -11.68 19.03 -22.86
CA PRO A 31 -12.99 18.41 -22.75
C PRO A 31 -13.00 17.12 -21.90
N LEU A 32 -11.90 16.36 -21.91
CA LEU A 32 -11.74 15.17 -21.08
C LEU A 32 -11.64 15.53 -19.60
N ILE A 33 -10.90 16.59 -19.25
CA ILE A 33 -10.76 17.07 -17.87
C ILE A 33 -12.12 17.54 -17.35
N GLU A 34 -12.85 18.34 -18.11
CA GLU A 34 -14.21 18.77 -17.73
C GLU A 34 -15.11 17.57 -17.48
N ARG A 35 -15.10 16.59 -18.40
CA ARG A 35 -15.88 15.36 -18.26
C ARG A 35 -15.48 14.55 -17.02
N ILE A 36 -14.18 14.42 -16.75
CA ILE A 36 -13.65 13.74 -15.56
C ILE A 36 -14.12 14.44 -14.28
N LEU A 37 -14.04 15.76 -14.21
CA LEU A 37 -14.46 16.53 -13.05
C LEU A 37 -15.97 16.42 -12.82
N THR A 38 -16.78 16.52 -13.88
CA THR A 38 -18.23 16.29 -13.79
C THR A 38 -18.54 14.87 -13.30
N LEU A 39 -17.94 13.85 -13.89
CA LEU A 39 -18.18 12.45 -13.51
C LEU A 39 -17.72 12.15 -12.08
N ARG A 40 -16.60 12.74 -11.63
CA ARG A 40 -16.13 12.63 -10.24
C ARG A 40 -17.11 13.28 -9.27
N GLN A 41 -17.66 14.44 -9.62
CA GLN A 41 -18.68 15.10 -8.80
C GLN A 41 -19.98 14.29 -8.74
N GLU A 42 -20.45 13.75 -9.87
CA GLU A 42 -21.61 12.85 -9.92
C GLU A 42 -21.37 11.58 -9.09
N GLN A 43 -20.16 11.01 -9.16
CA GLN A 43 -19.79 9.83 -8.40
C GLN A 43 -19.77 10.11 -6.89
N ALA A 44 -19.25 11.26 -6.47
CA ALA A 44 -19.26 11.70 -5.08
C ALA A 44 -20.70 11.86 -4.56
N ALA A 45 -21.56 12.55 -5.31
CA ALA A 45 -22.97 12.72 -4.94
C ALA A 45 -23.69 11.37 -4.79
N ARG A 46 -23.46 10.43 -5.71
CA ARG A 46 -24.03 9.06 -5.64
C ARG A 46 -23.46 8.23 -4.50
N LEU A 47 -22.32 8.62 -3.97
CA LEU A 47 -21.66 7.99 -2.84
C LEU A 47 -22.10 8.58 -1.50
N GLY A 48 -22.88 9.66 -1.50
CA GLY A 48 -23.27 10.40 -0.31
C GLY A 48 -22.21 11.40 0.17
N TYR A 49 -21.22 11.71 -0.67
CA TYR A 49 -20.17 12.68 -0.36
C TYR A 49 -20.45 14.03 -1.04
N PRO A 50 -20.05 15.15 -0.44
CA PRO A 50 -20.31 16.47 -0.99
C PRO A 50 -19.52 16.74 -2.28
N HIS A 51 -18.33 16.16 -2.44
CA HIS A 51 -17.48 16.28 -3.64
C HIS A 51 -16.38 15.21 -3.66
N TRP A 52 -15.58 15.22 -4.73
CA TRP A 52 -14.58 14.18 -4.97
C TRP A 52 -13.41 14.16 -3.99
N ALA A 53 -13.02 15.30 -3.42
CA ALA A 53 -11.93 15.37 -2.45
C ALA A 53 -12.27 14.53 -1.22
N ALA A 54 -13.48 14.70 -0.66
CA ALA A 54 -14.01 13.87 0.40
C ALA A 54 -14.05 12.38 0.05
N VAL A 55 -14.32 11.98 -1.19
CA VAL A 55 -14.23 10.55 -1.59
C VAL A 55 -12.78 10.06 -1.57
N SER A 56 -11.84 10.89 -2.03
CA SER A 56 -10.43 10.50 -2.18
C SER A 56 -9.67 10.46 -0.86
N LEU A 57 -9.83 11.50 -0.05
CA LEU A 57 -9.13 11.66 1.24
C LEU A 57 -9.40 10.55 2.19
N ALA A 58 -10.64 10.12 2.08
CA ALA A 58 -11.17 9.20 2.98
C ALA A 58 -10.20 7.97 2.90
N SER A 59 -9.80 7.44 1.74
CA SER A 59 -8.92 6.25 1.64
C SER A 59 -7.46 6.46 2.10
N LYS A 60 -7.14 7.61 2.67
CA LYS A 60 -5.79 8.09 2.96
C LYS A 60 -5.68 8.42 4.46
N MET A 61 -4.47 8.74 4.88
CA MET A 61 -4.18 9.05 6.28
C MET A 61 -4.72 10.41 6.75
N ALA A 62 -4.99 11.35 5.84
CA ALA A 62 -5.54 12.66 6.19
C ALA A 62 -7.04 12.54 6.47
N GLU A 63 -7.48 13.00 7.64
CA GLU A 63 -8.84 12.75 8.14
C GLU A 63 -9.86 13.73 7.55
N SER A 64 -9.42 14.90 7.09
CA SER A 64 -10.30 15.91 6.52
C SER A 64 -9.64 16.81 5.46
N GLU A 65 -10.49 17.52 4.71
CA GLU A 65 -10.04 18.51 3.73
C GLU A 65 -9.43 19.74 4.41
N ALA A 66 -10.01 20.13 5.56
CA ALA A 66 -9.51 21.25 6.34
C ALA A 66 -8.08 21.01 6.84
N GLU A 67 -7.74 19.78 7.24
CA GLU A 67 -6.36 19.41 7.58
C GLU A 67 -5.42 19.52 6.38
N VAL A 68 -5.85 19.07 5.21
CA VAL A 68 -5.04 19.19 3.99
C VAL A 68 -4.85 20.65 3.61
N GLU A 69 -5.90 21.47 3.64
CA GLU A 69 -5.81 22.90 3.38
C GLU A 69 -4.93 23.61 4.42
N ALA A 70 -5.06 23.26 5.71
CA ALA A 70 -4.23 23.81 6.77
C ALA A 70 -2.75 23.48 6.57
N LEU A 71 -2.41 22.23 6.25
CA LEU A 71 -1.04 21.82 5.94
C LEU A 71 -0.51 22.55 4.71
N LEU A 72 -1.30 22.64 3.63
CA LEU A 72 -0.89 23.36 2.42
C LEU A 72 -0.70 24.85 2.68
N GLU A 73 -1.54 25.46 3.51
CA GLU A 73 -1.46 26.87 3.87
C GLU A 73 -0.28 27.16 4.81
N GLU A 74 0.04 26.27 5.73
CA GLU A 74 1.24 26.34 6.57
C GLU A 74 2.50 26.30 5.68
N LEU A 75 2.58 25.32 4.77
CA LEU A 75 3.68 25.21 3.81
C LEU A 75 3.77 26.44 2.90
N ARG A 76 2.63 26.93 2.39
CA ARG A 76 2.58 28.14 1.56
C ARG A 76 3.06 29.35 2.34
N SER A 77 2.59 29.54 3.57
CA SER A 77 2.96 30.67 4.42
C SER A 77 4.44 30.70 4.75
N ALA A 78 5.05 29.52 5.00
CA ALA A 78 6.48 29.41 5.21
C ALA A 78 7.31 29.61 3.93
N ALA A 79 6.86 29.08 2.79
CA ALA A 79 7.61 29.10 1.54
C ALA A 79 7.46 30.41 0.73
N TYR A 80 6.32 31.11 0.85
CA TYR A 80 6.01 32.25 0.00
C TYR A 80 6.98 33.44 0.16
N PRO A 81 7.39 33.86 1.38
CA PRO A 81 8.37 34.92 1.53
C PRO A 81 9.72 34.59 0.88
N ALA A 82 10.19 33.34 1.03
CA ALA A 82 11.41 32.87 0.39
C ALA A 82 11.29 32.89 -1.15
N ALA A 83 10.16 32.42 -1.70
CA ALA A 83 9.90 32.46 -3.14
C ALA A 83 9.87 33.91 -3.70
N GLN A 84 9.34 34.87 -2.93
CA GLN A 84 9.38 36.29 -3.30
C GLN A 84 10.81 36.82 -3.33
N GLN A 85 11.59 36.53 -2.29
CA GLN A 85 13.00 36.91 -2.23
C GLN A 85 13.80 36.31 -3.39
N GLU A 86 13.61 35.01 -3.68
CA GLU A 86 14.26 34.36 -4.82
C GLU A 86 13.92 35.05 -6.14
N LEU A 87 12.65 35.44 -6.36
CA LEU A 87 12.26 36.17 -7.56
C LEU A 87 12.93 37.56 -7.66
N GLU A 88 13.07 38.26 -6.54
CA GLU A 88 13.80 39.53 -6.48
C GLU A 88 15.29 39.35 -6.78
N GLU A 89 15.91 38.30 -6.26
CA GLU A 89 17.30 37.95 -6.53
C GLU A 89 17.51 37.59 -8.01
N LEU A 90 16.56 36.90 -8.64
CA LEU A 90 16.59 36.65 -10.08
C LEU A 90 16.48 37.95 -10.88
N ARG A 91 15.60 38.87 -10.49
CA ARG A 91 15.47 40.20 -11.12
C ARG A 91 16.76 41.01 -10.97
N ALA A 92 17.38 40.99 -9.79
CA ALA A 92 18.65 41.66 -9.54
C ALA A 92 19.79 41.04 -10.36
N CYS A 93 19.86 39.71 -10.46
CA CYS A 93 20.81 38.99 -11.31
C CYS A 93 20.64 39.39 -12.80
N ALA A 94 19.40 39.44 -13.28
CA ALA A 94 19.07 39.86 -14.63
C ALA A 94 19.45 41.34 -14.89
N ALA A 95 19.15 42.23 -13.94
CA ALA A 95 19.46 43.64 -14.03
C ALA A 95 20.97 43.92 -14.03
N ALA A 96 21.71 43.23 -13.16
CA ALA A 96 23.18 43.32 -13.10
C ALA A 96 23.84 42.85 -14.42
N ALA A 97 23.21 41.90 -15.11
CA ALA A 97 23.64 41.45 -16.43
C ALA A 97 23.16 42.35 -17.59
N GLY A 98 22.48 43.47 -17.30
CA GLY A 98 21.98 44.40 -18.31
C GLY A 98 20.82 43.87 -19.15
N ALA A 99 20.08 42.87 -18.67
CA ALA A 99 19.01 42.24 -19.44
C ALA A 99 17.74 43.09 -19.44
N ALA A 100 17.20 43.34 -20.64
CA ALA A 100 15.97 44.12 -20.81
C ALA A 100 14.76 43.47 -20.12
N GLU A 101 14.75 42.14 -19.99
CA GLU A 101 13.70 41.40 -19.29
C GLU A 101 13.73 41.50 -17.75
N ALA A 102 14.76 42.12 -17.15
CA ALA A 102 14.90 42.17 -15.69
C ALA A 102 13.72 42.84 -14.98
N ALA A 103 13.08 43.81 -15.63
CA ALA A 103 11.91 44.52 -15.10
C ALA A 103 10.60 43.70 -15.16
N ASP A 104 10.51 42.73 -16.08
CA ASP A 104 9.35 41.86 -16.27
C ASP A 104 9.81 40.44 -16.63
N LEU A 105 10.30 39.72 -15.62
CA LEU A 105 10.64 38.31 -15.76
C LEU A 105 9.38 37.49 -16.03
N ARG A 106 9.40 36.76 -17.14
CA ARG A 106 8.33 35.84 -17.53
C ARG A 106 8.67 34.43 -17.08
N PRO A 107 7.70 33.50 -17.00
CA PRO A 107 7.97 32.11 -16.58
C PRO A 107 9.10 31.41 -17.36
N TRP A 108 9.26 31.71 -18.66
CA TRP A 108 10.34 31.16 -19.50
C TRP A 108 11.72 31.81 -19.28
N ASP A 109 11.81 32.83 -18.43
CA ASP A 109 13.07 33.46 -18.03
C ASP A 109 13.57 32.89 -16.68
N VAL A 110 12.68 32.32 -15.85
CA VAL A 110 12.98 31.88 -14.47
C VAL A 110 14.11 30.85 -14.44
N SER A 111 13.97 29.69 -15.11
CA SER A 111 14.99 28.64 -15.07
C SER A 111 16.34 29.08 -15.64
N PHE A 112 16.32 29.98 -16.64
CA PHE A 112 17.54 30.53 -17.24
C PHE A 112 18.30 31.41 -16.23
N TRP A 113 17.60 32.34 -15.57
CA TRP A 113 18.23 33.20 -14.57
C TRP A 113 18.58 32.45 -13.28
N ALA A 114 17.82 31.41 -12.91
CA ALA A 114 18.13 30.56 -11.77
C ALA A 114 19.47 29.84 -11.95
N GLU A 115 19.73 29.27 -13.13
CA GLU A 115 21.02 28.64 -13.42
C GLU A 115 22.17 29.67 -13.41
N ARG A 116 21.95 30.89 -13.94
CA ARG A 116 22.97 31.95 -13.90
C ARG A 116 23.26 32.44 -12.48
N LEU A 117 22.21 32.64 -11.67
CA LEU A 117 22.35 33.01 -10.27
C LEU A 117 23.05 31.90 -9.46
N ARG A 118 22.73 30.63 -9.74
CA ARG A 118 23.38 29.47 -9.11
C ARG A 118 24.88 29.45 -9.39
N ARG A 119 25.29 29.67 -10.64
CA ARG A 119 26.71 29.79 -11.02
C ARG A 119 27.39 30.95 -10.32
N GLN A 120 26.75 32.12 -10.26
CA GLN A 120 27.32 33.30 -9.58
C GLN A 120 27.48 33.11 -8.07
N ARG A 121 26.53 32.46 -7.42
CA ARG A 121 26.52 32.29 -5.96
C ARG A 121 27.38 31.14 -5.46
N PHE A 122 27.40 30.04 -6.19
CA PHE A 122 27.98 28.78 -5.71
C PHE A 122 29.14 28.26 -6.56
N ASP A 123 29.52 28.99 -7.62
CA ASP A 123 30.50 28.54 -8.64
C ASP A 123 30.20 27.13 -9.17
N LEU A 124 28.90 26.81 -9.25
CA LEU A 124 28.41 25.48 -9.60
C LEU A 124 27.76 25.52 -10.98
N ASP A 125 28.33 24.76 -11.92
CA ASP A 125 27.78 24.55 -13.26
C ASP A 125 27.21 23.13 -13.38
N SER A 126 25.90 23.05 -13.64
CA SER A 126 25.19 21.78 -13.81
C SER A 126 25.77 20.91 -14.93
N GLU A 127 26.28 21.50 -16.02
CA GLU A 127 26.92 20.76 -17.13
C GLU A 127 28.32 20.26 -16.74
N ALA A 128 29.06 21.00 -15.92
CA ALA A 128 30.36 20.58 -15.42
C ALA A 128 30.26 19.39 -14.45
N LEU A 129 29.11 19.23 -13.78
CA LEU A 129 28.82 18.09 -12.91
C LEU A 129 28.47 16.80 -13.68
N ARG A 130 27.94 16.91 -14.90
CA ARG A 130 27.43 15.77 -15.66
C ARG A 130 28.43 14.61 -15.84
N PRO A 131 29.72 14.83 -16.11
CA PRO A 131 30.72 13.77 -16.20
C PRO A 131 30.93 12.99 -14.88
N TRP A 132 30.53 13.54 -13.74
CA TRP A 132 30.64 12.91 -12.42
C TRP A 132 29.46 12.00 -12.08
N PHE A 133 28.37 12.04 -12.86
CA PHE A 133 27.19 11.20 -12.66
C PHE A 133 26.89 10.26 -13.85
N PRO A 134 27.86 9.46 -14.32
CA PRO A 134 27.58 8.42 -15.30
C PRO A 134 26.69 7.32 -14.68
N LEU A 135 25.67 6.90 -15.43
CA LEU A 135 24.63 5.98 -14.94
C LEU A 135 25.19 4.70 -14.28
N PRO A 136 26.21 4.00 -14.82
CA PRO A 136 26.75 2.80 -14.18
C PRO A 136 27.27 3.06 -12.76
N GLN A 137 28.01 4.15 -12.56
CA GLN A 137 28.58 4.52 -11.26
C GLN A 137 27.50 4.97 -10.27
N VAL A 138 26.46 5.66 -10.76
CA VAL A 138 25.29 6.01 -9.94
C VAL A 138 24.56 4.75 -9.46
N LEU A 139 24.38 3.76 -10.34
CA LEU A 139 23.75 2.49 -9.97
C LEU A 139 24.61 1.71 -8.98
N GLU A 140 25.92 1.64 -9.18
CA GLU A 140 26.85 1.00 -8.25
C GLU A 140 26.78 1.64 -6.86
N GLY A 141 26.82 2.98 -6.78
CA GLY A 141 26.68 3.70 -5.52
C GLY A 141 25.32 3.47 -4.86
N LEU A 142 24.23 3.47 -5.63
CA LEU A 142 22.89 3.19 -5.14
C LEU A 142 22.76 1.76 -4.60
N PHE A 143 23.25 0.76 -5.33
CA PHE A 143 23.17 -0.64 -4.90
C PHE A 143 24.03 -0.89 -3.66
N GLY A 144 25.23 -0.31 -3.59
CA GLY A 144 26.05 -0.38 -2.39
C GLY A 144 25.40 0.29 -1.18
N LEU A 145 24.62 1.36 -1.38
CA LEU A 145 23.82 1.97 -0.32
C LEU A 145 22.69 1.03 0.14
N CYS A 146 21.97 0.39 -0.80
CA CYS A 146 20.93 -0.58 -0.48
C CYS A 146 21.47 -1.80 0.29
N GLU A 147 22.67 -2.29 -0.05
CA GLU A 147 23.32 -3.39 0.68
C GLU A 147 23.60 -3.00 2.13
N ARG A 148 24.14 -1.80 2.37
CA ARG A 148 24.43 -1.32 3.73
C ARG A 148 23.18 -1.06 4.57
N LEU A 149 22.13 -0.50 3.97
CA LEU A 149 20.93 -0.09 4.70
C LEU A 149 19.92 -1.24 4.90
N PHE A 150 19.80 -2.12 3.91
CA PHE A 150 18.73 -3.12 3.87
C PHE A 150 19.25 -4.57 3.85
N GLY A 151 20.57 -4.77 3.81
CA GLY A 151 21.14 -6.11 3.75
C GLY A 151 20.76 -6.86 2.48
N VAL A 152 20.62 -6.16 1.35
CA VAL A 152 20.28 -6.77 0.05
C VAL A 152 21.41 -6.61 -0.96
N ARG A 153 21.71 -7.66 -1.72
CA ARG A 153 22.66 -7.63 -2.83
C ARG A 153 21.92 -7.55 -4.16
N ILE A 154 22.19 -6.50 -4.93
CA ILE A 154 21.59 -6.29 -6.25
C ILE A 154 22.63 -6.61 -7.32
N ALA A 155 22.32 -7.55 -8.22
CA ALA A 155 23.21 -7.99 -9.27
C ALA A 155 22.54 -7.89 -10.64
N ALA A 156 23.32 -7.49 -11.65
CA ALA A 156 22.85 -7.55 -13.03
C ALA A 156 22.66 -9.02 -13.46
N ALA A 157 21.51 -9.28 -14.09
CA ALA A 157 21.07 -10.60 -14.54
C ALA A 157 20.58 -10.53 -15.99
N ASP A 158 21.14 -9.59 -16.77
CA ASP A 158 20.82 -9.37 -18.18
C ASP A 158 20.87 -10.70 -18.96
N GLY A 159 19.78 -11.05 -19.65
CA GLY A 159 19.65 -12.30 -20.40
C GLY A 159 18.93 -13.45 -19.67
N GLU A 160 18.72 -13.35 -18.35
CA GLU A 160 17.92 -14.34 -17.61
C GLU A 160 16.40 -14.18 -17.81
N ALA A 161 15.96 -13.00 -18.24
CA ALA A 161 14.55 -12.70 -18.50
C ALA A 161 14.38 -11.99 -19.84
N PRO A 162 13.25 -12.20 -20.55
CA PRO A 162 12.98 -11.52 -21.81
C PRO A 162 12.81 -10.02 -21.59
N VAL A 163 13.40 -9.22 -22.47
CA VAL A 163 13.30 -7.75 -22.47
C VAL A 163 12.55 -7.26 -23.70
N TRP A 164 11.83 -6.14 -23.56
CA TRP A 164 11.07 -5.53 -24.67
C TRP A 164 11.90 -4.57 -25.53
N HIS A 165 13.10 -4.19 -25.09
CA HIS A 165 14.01 -3.31 -25.81
C HIS A 165 15.47 -3.59 -25.43
N GLY A 166 16.42 -3.36 -26.35
CA GLY A 166 17.84 -3.68 -26.13
C GLY A 166 18.54 -2.86 -25.05
N ASP A 167 18.02 -1.67 -24.74
CA ASP A 167 18.55 -0.78 -23.69
C ASP A 167 18.01 -1.09 -22.28
N VAL A 168 17.10 -2.07 -22.17
CA VAL A 168 16.52 -2.48 -20.88
C VAL A 168 17.49 -3.40 -20.17
N ARG A 169 17.77 -3.08 -18.91
CA ARG A 169 18.59 -3.92 -18.04
C ARG A 169 17.74 -4.71 -17.06
N PHE A 170 18.17 -5.91 -16.69
CA PHE A 170 17.52 -6.76 -15.69
C PHE A 170 18.43 -7.01 -14.50
N PHE A 171 17.88 -6.96 -13.30
CA PHE A 171 18.60 -7.11 -12.04
C PHE A 171 17.87 -8.09 -11.12
N ARG A 172 18.62 -8.90 -10.38
CA ARG A 172 18.11 -9.68 -9.25
C ARG A 172 18.48 -9.04 -7.93
N VAL A 173 17.61 -9.22 -6.95
CA VAL A 173 17.78 -8.79 -5.57
C VAL A 173 17.85 -10.03 -4.70
N HIS A 174 18.95 -10.18 -3.98
CA HIS A 174 19.21 -11.28 -3.07
C HIS A 174 19.34 -10.75 -1.64
N ASP A 175 18.99 -11.57 -0.67
CA ASP A 175 19.38 -11.35 0.72
C ASP A 175 20.91 -11.45 0.82
N ALA A 176 21.57 -10.50 1.48
CA ALA A 176 23.02 -10.47 1.58
C ALA A 176 23.58 -11.50 2.59
N GLY A 177 22.75 -11.99 3.50
CA GLY A 177 23.12 -12.98 4.51
C GLY A 177 23.10 -14.40 3.97
N ASP A 178 21.94 -14.86 3.47
CA ASP A 178 21.75 -16.24 3.02
C ASP A 178 21.78 -16.43 1.48
N GLY A 179 21.83 -15.33 0.72
CA GLY A 179 21.85 -15.35 -0.76
C GLY A 179 20.51 -15.65 -1.42
N ARG A 180 19.43 -15.82 -0.65
CA ARG A 180 18.10 -16.14 -1.15
C ARG A 180 17.60 -15.05 -2.09
N ALA A 181 17.04 -15.45 -3.23
CA ALA A 181 16.41 -14.50 -4.15
C ALA A 181 15.14 -13.92 -3.52
N LEU A 182 15.07 -12.59 -3.45
CA LEU A 182 13.95 -11.84 -2.86
C LEU A 182 13.07 -11.19 -3.92
N ALA A 183 13.69 -10.68 -4.99
CA ALA A 183 13.01 -9.97 -6.05
C ALA A 183 13.88 -9.90 -7.32
N ALA A 184 13.30 -9.32 -8.37
CA ALA A 184 14.00 -8.87 -9.55
C ALA A 184 13.36 -7.60 -10.09
N PHE A 185 14.09 -6.82 -10.89
CA PHE A 185 13.52 -5.65 -11.57
C PHE A 185 14.21 -5.35 -12.89
N TYR A 186 13.48 -4.69 -13.79
CA TYR A 186 13.98 -4.11 -15.02
C TYR A 186 14.23 -2.62 -14.86
N LEU A 187 15.25 -2.10 -15.53
CA LEU A 187 15.55 -0.68 -15.66
C LEU A 187 15.51 -0.30 -17.14
N ASP A 188 14.54 0.53 -17.53
CA ASP A 188 14.43 1.14 -18.86
C ASP A 188 14.97 2.58 -18.79
N SER A 189 16.23 2.74 -19.20
CA SER A 189 16.92 4.04 -19.19
C SER A 189 16.34 5.06 -20.19
N ARG A 190 15.61 4.62 -21.22
CA ARG A 190 15.02 5.51 -22.23
C ARG A 190 13.77 6.22 -21.72
N GLN A 191 12.99 5.52 -20.89
CA GLN A 191 11.77 6.05 -20.30
C GLN A 191 11.96 6.46 -18.83
N PHE A 192 13.18 6.33 -18.31
CA PHE A 192 13.50 6.42 -16.88
C PHE A 192 12.53 5.57 -16.05
N GLY A 193 12.32 4.33 -16.51
CA GLY A 193 11.39 3.33 -16.00
C GLY A 193 12.07 2.31 -15.08
N ILE A 194 11.53 2.02 -13.90
CA ILE A 194 11.89 0.81 -13.13
C ILE A 194 10.66 -0.09 -13.05
N TYR A 195 10.82 -1.40 -13.33
CA TYR A 195 9.75 -2.42 -13.31
C TYR A 195 10.13 -3.59 -12.42
N ALA A 196 9.54 -3.71 -11.22
CA ALA A 196 9.95 -4.74 -10.25
C ALA A 196 8.98 -5.93 -10.16
N THR A 197 9.46 -7.07 -9.65
CA THR A 197 8.70 -8.27 -9.29
C THR A 197 9.32 -8.90 -8.05
N GLY A 198 8.57 -9.04 -6.95
CA GLY A 198 9.03 -9.69 -5.71
C GLY A 198 8.46 -11.09 -5.52
N THR A 199 9.18 -11.96 -4.78
CA THR A 199 8.67 -13.26 -4.33
C THR A 199 7.95 -13.12 -2.98
N GLY A 200 6.61 -13.14 -3.03
CA GLY A 200 5.65 -13.08 -1.93
C GLY A 200 4.23 -13.13 -2.49
N VAL A 201 3.19 -13.33 -1.67
CA VAL A 201 1.77 -13.60 -2.07
C VAL A 201 1.11 -12.50 -2.94
N LEU A 202 1.83 -11.43 -3.29
CA LEU A 202 1.40 -10.40 -4.22
C LEU A 202 2.50 -10.06 -5.23
N THR A 203 2.25 -10.25 -6.52
CA THR A 203 3.11 -9.70 -7.58
C THR A 203 2.80 -8.20 -7.74
N ILE A 204 3.73 -7.34 -7.31
CA ILE A 204 3.64 -5.89 -7.49
C ILE A 204 4.60 -5.47 -8.59
N THR A 205 4.07 -4.95 -9.70
CA THR A 205 4.86 -4.31 -10.76
C THR A 205 4.84 -2.80 -10.58
N GLY A 206 5.78 -2.26 -9.79
CA GLY A 206 5.96 -0.82 -9.69
C GLY A 206 6.54 -0.26 -10.98
N ILE A 207 5.96 0.81 -11.54
CA ILE A 207 6.52 1.57 -12.68
C ILE A 207 6.89 2.95 -12.17
N LEU A 208 8.17 3.21 -11.96
CA LEU A 208 8.65 4.56 -11.64
C LEU A 208 8.96 5.26 -12.96
N ARG A 209 8.25 6.33 -13.34
CA ARG A 209 8.61 7.22 -14.47
C ARG A 209 8.96 8.60 -13.94
N GLY A 210 9.92 9.28 -14.59
CA GLY A 210 10.49 10.58 -14.19
C GLY A 210 9.48 11.73 -14.07
N GLY A 211 8.73 11.75 -12.96
CA GLY A 211 7.69 12.72 -12.65
C GLY A 211 6.72 12.31 -11.53
N GLY A 212 6.79 11.06 -11.04
CA GLY A 212 6.04 10.63 -9.86
C GLY A 212 6.21 9.13 -9.56
N SER A 213 6.29 8.79 -8.27
CA SER A 213 6.22 7.41 -7.80
C SER A 213 4.76 6.95 -7.78
N GLY A 214 4.41 5.96 -8.61
CA GLY A 214 3.13 5.27 -8.55
C GLY A 214 3.33 3.77 -8.37
N ASN A 215 2.74 3.19 -7.32
CA ASN A 215 2.46 1.76 -7.31
C ASN A 215 1.40 1.50 -8.38
N HIS A 216 1.78 0.87 -9.49
CA HIS A 216 0.82 0.38 -10.47
C HIS A 216 0.52 -1.11 -10.19
N LEU A 217 -0.51 -1.37 -9.38
CA LEU A 217 -1.49 -2.37 -9.87
C LEU A 217 -2.04 -1.74 -11.15
N LEU A 218 -1.94 -2.39 -12.31
CA LEU A 218 -2.41 -1.83 -13.58
C LEU A 218 -3.82 -1.24 -13.40
N SER A 219 -3.88 0.08 -13.22
CA SER A 219 -5.10 0.85 -13.17
C SER A 219 -5.42 1.20 -14.60
N MET A 220 -6.43 0.54 -15.16
CA MET A 220 -7.05 0.99 -16.40
C MET A 220 -7.50 2.45 -16.24
N ARG A 221 -7.41 3.27 -17.29
CA ARG A 221 -8.01 4.62 -17.28
C ARG A 221 -9.51 4.50 -16.97
N PRO A 222 -10.20 5.49 -16.37
CA PRO A 222 -11.62 5.38 -16.05
C PRO A 222 -12.51 5.02 -17.24
N ASP A 223 -12.13 5.41 -18.45
CA ASP A 223 -12.84 5.08 -19.69
C ASP A 223 -12.48 3.67 -20.18
N GLU A 224 -11.22 3.25 -20.08
CA GLU A 224 -10.78 1.85 -20.28
C GLU A 224 -11.29 0.92 -19.16
N PHE A 225 -11.60 1.42 -17.97
CA PHE A 225 -12.32 0.70 -16.94
C PHE A 225 -13.79 0.67 -17.37
N ARG A 226 -14.46 1.78 -17.56
CA ARG A 226 -15.88 1.79 -17.94
C ARG A 226 -16.19 0.97 -19.20
N ASP A 227 -15.25 0.96 -20.15
CA ASP A 227 -15.34 0.27 -21.42
C ASP A 227 -14.67 -1.11 -21.42
N ASP A 228 -13.62 -1.40 -20.65
CA ASP A 228 -13.03 -2.75 -20.57
C ASP A 228 -13.02 -3.31 -19.14
N GLY A 229 -12.54 -2.60 -18.10
CA GLY A 229 -12.41 -3.12 -16.72
C GLY A 229 -13.69 -3.22 -15.86
N GLY A 230 -14.52 -2.19 -15.83
CA GLY A 230 -15.92 -2.12 -15.41
C GLY A 230 -16.88 -2.85 -16.35
N ARG A 231 -16.58 -3.03 -17.64
CA ARG A 231 -17.26 -4.04 -18.46
C ARG A 231 -16.80 -5.45 -18.05
N PHE A 232 -15.55 -5.68 -17.69
CA PHE A 232 -15.03 -6.96 -17.19
C PHE A 232 -15.48 -7.28 -15.75
N LEU A 233 -15.71 -6.26 -14.91
CA LEU A 233 -16.29 -6.39 -13.57
C LEU A 233 -17.80 -6.46 -13.61
N ARG A 234 -18.49 -5.81 -14.55
CA ARG A 234 -19.93 -6.03 -14.78
C ARG A 234 -20.18 -7.33 -15.52
N TYR A 235 -19.37 -7.72 -16.51
CA TYR A 235 -19.40 -9.04 -17.10
C TYR A 235 -18.97 -10.07 -16.08
N GLY A 236 -17.97 -9.84 -15.24
CA GLY A 236 -17.59 -10.75 -14.16
C GLY A 236 -18.68 -10.89 -13.10
N SER A 237 -19.28 -9.78 -12.66
CA SER A 237 -20.40 -9.78 -11.70
C SER A 237 -21.69 -10.32 -12.29
N SER A 238 -22.05 -9.92 -13.51
CA SER A 238 -23.25 -10.38 -14.23
C SER A 238 -23.07 -11.78 -14.79
N PHE A 239 -21.86 -12.22 -15.16
CA PHE A 239 -21.53 -13.61 -15.46
C PHE A 239 -21.52 -14.43 -14.18
N ALA A 240 -21.00 -13.93 -13.05
CA ALA A 240 -21.12 -14.63 -11.77
C ALA A 240 -22.57 -14.72 -11.30
N MET A 241 -23.37 -13.67 -11.47
CA MET A 241 -24.77 -13.60 -11.08
C MET A 241 -25.69 -14.34 -12.07
N ALA A 242 -25.38 -14.32 -13.37
CA ALA A 242 -26.04 -15.14 -14.39
C ALA A 242 -25.59 -16.60 -14.30
N THR A 243 -24.34 -16.89 -13.97
CA THR A 243 -23.87 -18.26 -13.66
C THR A 243 -24.49 -18.71 -12.35
N LEU A 244 -24.67 -17.85 -11.36
CA LEU A 244 -25.41 -18.17 -10.13
C LEU A 244 -26.88 -18.41 -10.43
N LEU A 245 -27.54 -17.57 -11.23
CA LEU A 245 -28.93 -17.75 -11.65
C LEU A 245 -29.08 -18.99 -12.55
N VAL A 246 -28.20 -19.22 -13.52
CA VAL A 246 -28.17 -20.40 -14.39
C VAL A 246 -27.81 -21.65 -13.59
N THR A 247 -26.91 -21.57 -12.62
CA THR A 247 -26.63 -22.67 -11.68
C THR A 247 -27.84 -22.91 -10.78
N ILE A 248 -28.51 -21.89 -10.26
CA ILE A 248 -29.76 -22.05 -9.51
C ILE A 248 -30.86 -22.64 -10.40
N THR A 249 -30.99 -22.22 -11.66
CA THR A 249 -32.09 -22.59 -12.57
C THR A 249 -31.85 -23.95 -13.27
N LEU A 250 -30.60 -24.28 -13.60
CA LEU A 250 -30.20 -25.58 -14.16
C LEU A 250 -29.89 -26.61 -13.06
N ALA A 251 -29.26 -26.22 -11.95
CA ALA A 251 -29.01 -27.17 -10.85
C ALA A 251 -30.28 -27.51 -10.08
N TRP A 252 -31.36 -26.72 -10.14
CA TRP A 252 -32.62 -27.11 -9.49
C TRP A 252 -33.23 -28.41 -10.08
N PRO A 253 -33.40 -28.55 -11.41
CA PRO A 253 -33.80 -29.82 -12.04
C PRO A 253 -32.66 -30.84 -12.15
N VAL A 254 -31.39 -30.41 -12.33
CA VAL A 254 -30.25 -31.34 -12.48
C VAL A 254 -29.84 -31.96 -11.16
N ALA A 255 -29.95 -31.28 -10.00
CA ALA A 255 -29.66 -31.88 -8.70
C ALA A 255 -30.59 -33.07 -8.40
N GLY A 256 -31.87 -32.99 -8.81
CA GLY A 256 -32.80 -34.12 -8.72
C GLY A 256 -32.44 -35.27 -9.67
N ALA A 257 -32.01 -34.97 -10.90
CA ALA A 257 -31.55 -35.97 -11.86
C ALA A 257 -30.21 -36.62 -11.47
N PHE A 258 -29.28 -35.86 -10.88
CA PHE A 258 -27.97 -36.35 -10.41
C PHE A 258 -28.09 -37.14 -9.10
N ALA A 259 -28.95 -36.72 -8.17
CA ALA A 259 -29.28 -37.48 -6.97
C ALA A 259 -29.95 -38.82 -7.32
N SER A 260 -30.88 -38.79 -8.29
CA SER A 260 -31.51 -39.99 -8.87
C SER A 260 -30.51 -40.93 -9.56
N ALA A 261 -29.58 -40.40 -10.36
CA ALA A 261 -28.61 -41.20 -11.11
C ALA A 261 -27.49 -41.82 -10.25
N LYS A 262 -27.22 -41.26 -9.06
CA LYS A 262 -26.20 -41.77 -8.12
C LYS A 262 -26.77 -42.42 -6.85
N GLY A 263 -28.08 -42.54 -6.72
CA GLY A 263 -28.73 -43.23 -5.59
C GLY A 263 -28.64 -42.50 -4.25
N TYR A 264 -28.55 -41.17 -4.26
CA TYR A 264 -28.55 -40.36 -3.04
C TYR A 264 -29.99 -40.22 -2.50
N GLU A 265 -30.19 -40.52 -1.21
CA GLU A 265 -31.51 -40.40 -0.56
C GLU A 265 -32.00 -38.95 -0.52
N ALA A 266 -33.32 -38.75 -0.63
CA ALA A 266 -33.98 -37.45 -0.76
C ALA A 266 -33.65 -36.43 0.36
N SER A 267 -33.14 -36.87 1.51
CA SER A 267 -32.62 -36.00 2.57
C SER A 267 -31.40 -35.18 2.15
N THR A 268 -30.56 -35.70 1.25
CA THR A 268 -29.35 -35.02 0.75
C THR A 268 -29.60 -34.07 -0.42
N GLU A 269 -30.77 -34.14 -1.06
CA GLU A 269 -31.15 -33.21 -2.14
C GLU A 269 -31.44 -31.80 -1.58
N GLY A 270 -31.94 -31.72 -0.34
CA GLY A 270 -32.08 -30.47 0.42
C GLY A 270 -30.73 -29.86 0.79
N ASP A 271 -29.77 -30.68 1.21
CA ASP A 271 -28.42 -30.24 1.60
C ASP A 271 -27.62 -29.67 0.43
N LEU A 272 -27.68 -30.32 -0.75
CA LEU A 272 -26.95 -29.84 -1.92
C LEU A 272 -27.50 -28.51 -2.45
N ARG A 273 -28.83 -28.35 -2.49
CA ARG A 273 -29.48 -27.09 -2.87
C ARG A 273 -29.16 -25.98 -1.88
N THR A 274 -29.17 -26.29 -0.59
CA THR A 274 -28.83 -25.35 0.48
C THR A 274 -27.37 -24.91 0.39
N VAL A 275 -26.45 -25.81 0.08
CA VAL A 275 -25.03 -25.48 -0.06
C VAL A 275 -24.74 -24.64 -1.29
N ILE A 276 -25.36 -24.94 -2.43
CA ILE A 276 -25.20 -24.12 -3.65
C ILE A 276 -25.72 -22.70 -3.39
N LEU A 277 -26.84 -22.56 -2.66
CA LEU A 277 -27.36 -21.27 -2.23
C LEU A 277 -26.42 -20.56 -1.24
N LEU A 278 -25.84 -21.29 -0.27
CA LEU A 278 -24.92 -20.73 0.72
C LEU A 278 -23.56 -20.33 0.13
N LEU A 279 -23.00 -21.11 -0.81
CA LEU A 279 -21.78 -20.75 -1.56
C LEU A 279 -22.04 -19.53 -2.43
N GLY A 280 -23.20 -19.48 -3.11
CA GLY A 280 -23.63 -18.33 -3.89
C GLY A 280 -23.77 -17.08 -3.02
N ALA A 281 -24.41 -17.20 -1.86
CA ALA A 281 -24.54 -16.11 -0.89
C ALA A 281 -23.19 -15.67 -0.30
N ALA A 282 -22.32 -16.61 0.08
CA ALA A 282 -20.99 -16.32 0.63
C ALA A 282 -20.09 -15.61 -0.38
N MET A 283 -20.09 -16.06 -1.64
CA MET A 283 -19.34 -15.42 -2.72
C MET A 283 -19.91 -14.03 -3.05
N THR A 284 -21.22 -13.88 -2.98
CA THR A 284 -21.91 -12.59 -3.12
C THR A 284 -21.54 -11.64 -1.98
N VAL A 285 -21.51 -12.09 -0.73
CA VAL A 285 -21.07 -11.31 0.44
C VAL A 285 -19.57 -10.96 0.36
N ALA A 286 -18.72 -11.85 -0.14
CA ALA A 286 -17.30 -11.58 -0.34
C ALA A 286 -17.09 -10.48 -1.40
N ILE A 287 -17.81 -10.55 -2.52
CA ILE A 287 -17.76 -9.54 -3.59
C ILE A 287 -18.39 -8.22 -3.13
N ILE A 288 -19.53 -8.27 -2.42
CA ILE A 288 -20.16 -7.10 -1.82
C ILE A 288 -19.28 -6.48 -0.74
N GLY A 289 -18.49 -7.24 0.03
CA GLY A 289 -17.57 -6.71 1.05
C GLY A 289 -16.28 -6.10 0.49
N GLN A 290 -15.85 -6.54 -0.70
CA GLN A 290 -14.76 -5.91 -1.45
C GLN A 290 -15.20 -4.55 -2.04
N TYR A 291 -16.51 -4.37 -2.25
CA TYR A 291 -17.07 -3.15 -2.83
C TYR A 291 -16.95 -1.91 -1.90
N PRO A 292 -17.24 -1.95 -0.58
CA PRO A 292 -16.89 -0.92 0.39
C PRO A 292 -15.38 -0.69 0.49
N ARG A 293 -14.54 -1.73 0.52
CA ARG A 293 -13.08 -1.52 0.63
C ARG A 293 -12.48 -0.79 -0.57
N ALA A 294 -12.99 -1.07 -1.77
CA ALA A 294 -12.63 -0.34 -2.98
C ALA A 294 -13.26 1.08 -3.07
N ARG A 295 -14.22 1.41 -2.20
CA ARG A 295 -15.05 2.61 -2.30
C ARG A 295 -15.09 3.48 -1.01
N MET A 296 -14.58 2.99 0.12
CA MET A 296 -14.80 3.45 1.50
C MET A 296 -13.63 3.08 2.43
N ALA A 297 -12.38 3.15 1.98
CA ALA A 297 -11.23 3.13 2.92
C ALA A 297 -11.21 4.38 3.82
N SER A 298 -12.38 5.02 4.05
CA SER A 298 -12.53 6.40 3.72
C SER A 298 -13.12 7.36 4.76
N SER A 299 -14.42 7.34 4.96
CA SER A 299 -15.08 8.31 5.83
C SER A 299 -15.41 7.73 7.21
N LEU A 300 -14.66 6.71 7.63
CA LEU A 300 -14.95 5.96 8.84
C LEU A 300 -13.90 6.32 9.89
N ARG A 301 -14.34 6.70 11.09
CA ARG A 301 -13.43 6.79 12.24
C ARG A 301 -12.74 5.44 12.44
N PHE A 302 -11.54 5.42 13.00
CA PHE A 302 -10.81 4.17 13.27
C PHE A 302 -11.67 3.11 14.00
N SER A 303 -12.59 3.53 14.88
CA SER A 303 -13.55 2.67 15.58
C SER A 303 -14.66 2.10 14.69
N GLU A 304 -15.05 2.80 13.63
CA GLU A 304 -16.12 2.41 12.70
C GLU A 304 -15.58 1.52 11.57
N LEU A 305 -14.35 1.75 11.12
CA LEU A 305 -13.62 0.85 10.21
C LEU A 305 -13.43 -0.53 10.88
N SER A 306 -13.03 -0.51 12.15
CA SER A 306 -12.97 -1.69 13.02
C SER A 306 -14.31 -2.41 13.14
N LEU A 307 -15.43 -1.67 13.26
CA LEU A 307 -16.78 -2.26 13.31
C LEU A 307 -17.16 -2.93 11.98
N VAL A 308 -16.88 -2.31 10.83
CA VAL A 308 -17.15 -2.88 9.50
C VAL A 308 -16.33 -4.13 9.25
N ASP A 309 -15.05 -4.13 9.62
CA ASP A 309 -14.19 -5.31 9.50
C ASP A 309 -14.63 -6.42 10.46
N THR A 310 -15.09 -6.06 11.66
CA THR A 310 -15.69 -7.00 12.62
C THR A 310 -16.97 -7.64 12.06
N ILE A 311 -17.87 -6.86 11.46
CA ILE A 311 -19.12 -7.35 10.87
C ILE A 311 -18.85 -8.21 9.63
N SER A 312 -17.98 -7.77 8.72
CA SER A 312 -17.61 -8.53 7.53
C SER A 312 -16.90 -9.83 7.88
N GLY A 313 -15.99 -9.80 8.86
CA GLY A 313 -15.35 -10.99 9.41
C GLY A 313 -16.36 -11.96 10.01
N SER A 314 -17.34 -11.45 10.77
CA SER A 314 -18.40 -12.24 11.41
C SER A 314 -19.36 -12.90 10.40
N LEU A 315 -19.74 -12.21 9.32
CA LEU A 315 -20.58 -12.76 8.24
C LEU A 315 -19.85 -13.85 7.43
N LYS A 316 -18.56 -13.64 7.14
CA LYS A 316 -17.71 -14.66 6.50
C LYS A 316 -17.56 -15.88 7.40
N LEU A 317 -17.40 -15.69 8.71
CA LEU A 317 -17.35 -16.77 9.68
C LEU A 317 -18.68 -17.54 9.74
N ALA A 318 -19.82 -16.85 9.86
CA ALA A 318 -21.14 -17.48 9.94
C ALA A 318 -21.48 -18.30 8.68
N SER A 319 -21.21 -17.75 7.48
CA SER A 319 -21.42 -18.48 6.22
C SER A 319 -20.50 -19.71 6.09
N THR A 320 -19.26 -19.61 6.57
CA THR A 320 -18.30 -20.73 6.57
C THR A 320 -18.68 -21.81 7.58
N VAL A 321 -19.17 -21.45 8.78
CA VAL A 321 -19.69 -22.39 9.78
C VAL A 321 -20.94 -23.11 9.26
N LEU A 322 -21.83 -22.40 8.55
CA LEU A 322 -23.00 -23.00 7.90
C LEU A 322 -22.60 -23.97 6.78
N LEU A 323 -21.58 -23.64 5.98
CA LEU A 323 -21.03 -24.53 4.95
C LEU A 323 -20.35 -25.77 5.54
N ALA A 324 -19.62 -25.61 6.64
CA ALA A 324 -18.99 -26.71 7.37
C ALA A 324 -20.03 -27.62 8.05
N ALA A 325 -21.07 -27.05 8.65
CA ALA A 325 -22.19 -27.78 9.26
C ALA A 325 -23.03 -28.55 8.22
N ALA A 326 -23.07 -28.06 6.97
CA ALA A 326 -23.69 -28.75 5.83
C ALA A 326 -22.79 -29.81 5.18
N GLY A 327 -21.66 -30.18 5.81
CA GLY A 327 -20.81 -31.30 5.40
C GLY A 327 -19.82 -31.02 4.28
N PHE A 328 -19.62 -29.76 3.88
CA PHE A 328 -18.69 -29.40 2.81
C PHE A 328 -17.27 -29.17 3.34
N GLY A 329 -16.33 -30.04 2.94
CA GLY A 329 -14.92 -30.05 3.34
C GLY A 329 -14.04 -28.86 2.86
N ALA A 330 -14.62 -27.70 2.52
CA ALA A 330 -13.90 -26.49 2.12
C ALA A 330 -13.17 -25.78 3.30
N VAL A 331 -13.06 -26.45 4.45
CA VAL A 331 -12.40 -25.97 5.66
C VAL A 331 -10.89 -25.78 5.44
N ALA A 332 -10.27 -26.51 4.51
CA ALA A 332 -8.80 -26.49 4.32
C ALA A 332 -8.24 -25.31 3.51
N LEU A 333 -9.06 -24.55 2.76
CA LEU A 333 -8.54 -23.45 1.90
C LEU A 333 -8.87 -22.04 2.41
N ALA A 334 -9.88 -21.91 3.27
CA ALA A 334 -10.35 -20.61 3.75
C ALA A 334 -9.96 -20.30 5.21
N MET A 335 -9.81 -21.33 6.06
CA MET A 335 -9.47 -21.18 7.49
C MET A 335 -8.15 -20.45 7.79
N PRO A 336 -7.06 -20.61 7.03
CA PRO A 336 -5.78 -19.98 7.37
C PRO A 336 -5.78 -18.47 7.13
N LEU A 337 -6.32 -18.03 6.00
CA LEU A 337 -6.52 -16.61 5.69
C LEU A 337 -7.48 -15.94 6.67
N LEU A 338 -8.47 -16.71 7.16
CA LEU A 338 -9.40 -16.29 8.20
C LEU A 338 -8.74 -16.21 9.57
N LEU A 339 -7.94 -17.19 9.99
CA LEU A 339 -7.26 -17.20 11.29
C LEU A 339 -6.23 -16.07 11.40
N ILE A 340 -5.47 -15.81 10.32
CA ILE A 340 -4.54 -14.68 10.23
C ILE A 340 -5.32 -13.37 10.33
N SER A 341 -6.39 -13.21 9.55
CA SER A 341 -7.22 -11.99 9.59
C SER A 341 -7.97 -11.81 10.92
N LEU A 342 -8.41 -12.90 11.56
CA LEU A 342 -9.07 -12.93 12.88
C LEU A 342 -8.08 -12.55 13.98
N PHE A 343 -6.87 -13.08 13.94
CA PHE A 343 -5.84 -12.78 14.90
C PHE A 343 -5.40 -11.32 14.77
N GLU A 344 -5.08 -10.89 13.55
CA GLU A 344 -4.64 -9.52 13.24
C GLU A 344 -5.72 -8.49 13.59
N ASN A 345 -6.94 -8.61 13.05
CA ASN A 345 -7.96 -7.57 13.13
C ASN A 345 -8.81 -7.62 14.40
N LEU A 346 -9.17 -8.81 14.91
CA LEU A 346 -10.05 -8.93 16.07
C LEU A 346 -9.30 -8.99 17.41
N TRP A 347 -8.03 -9.43 17.41
CA TRP A 347 -7.34 -9.73 18.66
C TRP A 347 -6.13 -8.84 18.96
N THR A 348 -5.15 -8.78 18.05
CA THR A 348 -3.92 -8.01 18.26
C THR A 348 -4.11 -6.51 18.02
N TRP A 349 -4.86 -6.10 16.99
CA TRP A 349 -4.99 -4.67 16.66
C TRP A 349 -5.67 -3.84 17.76
N PRO A 350 -6.78 -4.30 18.40
CA PRO A 350 -7.41 -3.55 19.49
C PRO A 350 -6.61 -3.51 20.80
N ARG A 351 -5.52 -4.29 20.93
CA ARG A 351 -4.76 -4.46 22.19
C ARG A 351 -3.28 -4.08 22.12
N CYS A 352 -2.65 -4.25 20.96
CA CYS A 352 -1.22 -4.02 20.75
C CYS A 352 -0.92 -3.32 19.40
N GLY A 353 -1.96 -2.76 18.74
CA GLY A 353 -1.84 -2.02 17.49
C GLY A 353 -1.18 -0.65 17.64
N MET A 354 -1.58 0.33 16.81
CA MET A 354 -0.94 1.66 16.77
C MET A 354 -1.13 2.48 18.05
N SER A 355 -2.29 2.40 18.71
CA SER A 355 -2.50 2.90 20.08
C SER A 355 -2.66 1.71 21.02
N ARG A 356 -2.04 1.79 22.19
CA ARG A 356 -2.07 0.72 23.20
C ARG A 356 -1.87 1.26 24.61
N SER A 357 -2.47 0.57 25.57
CA SER A 357 -2.31 0.84 27.00
C SER A 357 -1.66 -0.35 27.72
N GLU A 358 -0.97 -0.07 28.82
CA GLU A 358 -0.46 -1.07 29.76
C GLU A 358 -1.56 -2.08 30.15
N LYS A 359 -2.79 -1.61 30.38
CA LYS A 359 -3.94 -2.47 30.66
C LYS A 359 -4.19 -3.44 29.50
N SER A 360 -4.32 -2.93 28.28
CA SER A 360 -4.60 -3.76 27.09
C SER A 360 -3.50 -4.77 26.79
N LEU A 361 -2.23 -4.39 27.02
CA LEU A 361 -1.07 -5.24 26.82
C LEU A 361 -0.98 -6.35 27.88
N LYS A 362 -1.22 -6.01 29.15
CA LYS A 362 -1.30 -7.01 30.24
C LYS A 362 -2.44 -8.00 30.01
N GLU A 363 -3.60 -7.53 29.57
CA GLU A 363 -4.71 -8.41 29.20
C GLU A 363 -4.34 -9.34 28.03
N ALA A 364 -3.61 -8.85 27.02
CA ALA A 364 -3.15 -9.67 25.91
C ALA A 364 -2.14 -10.74 26.37
N LEU A 365 -1.18 -10.36 27.21
CA LEU A 365 -0.16 -11.27 27.76
C LEU A 365 -0.73 -12.36 28.66
N THR A 366 -1.90 -12.15 29.27
CA THR A 366 -2.62 -13.23 29.98
C THR A 366 -3.31 -14.19 29.00
N LYS A 367 -3.94 -13.65 27.94
CA LYS A 367 -4.81 -14.46 27.06
C LYS A 367 -4.07 -15.20 25.95
N ILE A 368 -2.93 -14.68 25.48
CA ILE A 368 -2.16 -15.34 24.40
C ILE A 368 -1.65 -16.73 24.85
N PRO A 369 -1.11 -16.91 26.06
CA PRO A 369 -0.78 -18.24 26.58
C PRO A 369 -1.97 -19.20 26.65
N GLU A 370 -3.14 -18.75 27.10
CA GLU A 370 -4.37 -19.55 27.13
C GLU A 370 -4.79 -20.00 25.73
N MET A 371 -4.69 -19.11 24.74
CA MET A 371 -4.99 -19.42 23.34
C MET A 371 -4.00 -20.43 22.74
N ARG A 372 -2.71 -20.28 23.06
CA ARG A 372 -1.67 -21.22 22.65
C ARG A 372 -1.90 -22.60 23.27
N GLU A 373 -2.21 -22.67 24.56
CA GLU A 373 -2.53 -23.94 25.22
C GLU A 373 -3.75 -24.61 24.58
N ARG A 374 -4.82 -23.83 24.35
CA ARG A 374 -6.02 -24.33 23.67
C ARG A 374 -5.72 -24.81 22.26
N PHE A 375 -4.91 -24.07 21.50
CA PHE A 375 -4.48 -24.47 20.16
C PHE A 375 -3.79 -25.83 20.19
N TRP A 376 -2.79 -26.03 21.06
CA TRP A 376 -2.08 -27.32 21.14
C TRP A 376 -2.94 -28.48 21.64
N LYS A 377 -3.98 -28.21 22.44
CA LYS A 377 -4.88 -29.24 22.97
C LYS A 377 -6.00 -29.63 21.99
N GLU A 378 -6.49 -28.65 21.22
CA GLU A 378 -7.75 -28.80 20.48
C GLU A 378 -7.57 -28.74 18.95
N ALA A 379 -6.44 -28.25 18.44
CA ALA A 379 -6.22 -28.16 17.00
C ALA A 379 -6.08 -29.55 16.36
N GLY A 380 -7.06 -29.92 15.54
CA GLY A 380 -7.01 -31.11 14.71
C GLY A 380 -6.35 -30.82 13.36
N VAL A 381 -5.28 -31.57 13.04
CA VAL A 381 -4.61 -31.49 11.73
C VAL A 381 -5.02 -32.70 10.88
N PRO A 382 -5.85 -32.52 9.83
CA PRO A 382 -6.23 -33.61 8.93
C PRO A 382 -5.09 -33.97 7.94
N GLY A 383 -5.13 -35.19 7.38
CA GLY A 383 -4.15 -35.67 6.38
C GLY A 383 -3.31 -36.87 6.86
N SER A 384 -2.46 -37.40 5.99
CA SER A 384 -1.48 -38.46 6.31
C SER A 384 -0.04 -37.99 6.06
N ASN A 385 0.94 -38.77 6.50
CA ASN A 385 2.37 -38.49 6.33
C ASN A 385 2.95 -38.94 4.96
N ASP A 386 2.10 -39.37 4.02
CA ASP A 386 2.56 -39.92 2.73
C ASP A 386 2.93 -38.84 1.69
N GLY A 387 2.90 -37.56 2.09
CA GLY A 387 3.23 -36.41 1.25
C GLY A 387 3.23 -35.09 2.05
N MET A 388 3.32 -33.96 1.35
CA MET A 388 3.28 -32.64 1.99
C MET A 388 1.89 -32.35 2.57
N ASN A 389 1.80 -32.27 3.90
CA ASN A 389 0.55 -31.96 4.60
C ASN A 389 0.41 -30.44 4.79
N VAL A 390 -0.37 -29.82 3.89
CA VAL A 390 -0.62 -28.37 3.91
C VAL A 390 -1.35 -27.93 5.19
N ALA A 391 -2.26 -28.75 5.73
CA ALA A 391 -2.95 -28.43 6.97
C ALA A 391 -2.00 -28.40 8.19
N LEU A 392 -0.96 -29.23 8.16
CA LEU A 392 0.10 -29.21 9.19
C LEU A 392 0.96 -27.95 9.07
N GLU A 393 1.31 -27.54 7.85
CA GLU A 393 2.05 -26.29 7.61
C GLU A 393 1.26 -25.08 8.13
N GLU A 394 -0.04 -25.02 7.83
CA GLU A 394 -0.92 -23.94 8.27
C GLU A 394 -1.09 -23.89 9.78
N ALA A 395 -1.25 -25.06 10.43
CA ALA A 395 -1.24 -25.16 11.88
C ALA A 395 0.08 -24.63 12.47
N GLY A 396 1.22 -24.98 11.86
CA GLY A 396 2.53 -24.44 12.22
C GLY A 396 2.57 -22.90 12.18
N ARG A 397 2.09 -22.30 11.09
CA ARG A 397 2.04 -20.83 10.96
C ARG A 397 1.19 -20.15 12.04
N VAL A 398 0.06 -20.76 12.41
CA VAL A 398 -0.80 -20.23 13.48
C VAL A 398 -0.10 -20.33 14.84
N ALA A 399 0.62 -21.42 15.08
CA ALA A 399 1.44 -21.58 16.29
C ALA A 399 2.53 -20.49 16.37
N ASP A 400 3.23 -20.24 15.26
CA ASP A 400 4.26 -19.20 15.17
C ASP A 400 3.69 -17.79 15.45
N LEU A 401 2.49 -17.50 14.94
CA LEU A 401 1.82 -16.21 15.18
C LEU A 401 1.44 -16.00 16.65
N LEU A 402 1.00 -17.06 17.34
CA LEU A 402 0.67 -17.00 18.76
C LEU A 402 1.93 -16.71 19.60
N GLU A 403 3.06 -17.31 19.24
CA GLU A 403 4.35 -17.04 19.88
C GLU A 403 4.85 -15.63 19.59
N PHE A 404 4.79 -15.21 18.32
CA PHE A 404 5.19 -13.87 17.90
C PHE A 404 4.37 -12.77 18.58
N ALA A 405 3.06 -12.94 18.73
CA ALA A 405 2.22 -11.92 19.36
C ALA A 405 2.51 -11.75 20.85
N GLU A 406 2.87 -12.82 21.56
CA GLU A 406 3.28 -12.72 22.97
C GLU A 406 4.56 -11.88 23.07
N LEU A 407 5.52 -12.13 22.20
CA LEU A 407 6.76 -11.36 22.12
C LEU A 407 6.49 -9.89 21.76
N LEU A 408 5.63 -9.64 20.78
CA LEU A 408 5.22 -8.31 20.37
C LEU A 408 4.58 -7.53 21.54
N CYS A 409 3.65 -8.16 22.28
CA CYS A 409 3.01 -7.54 23.43
C CYS A 409 4.00 -7.33 24.58
N THR A 410 4.96 -8.23 24.76
CA THR A 410 6.02 -8.12 25.78
C THR A 410 6.93 -6.94 25.48
N ASP A 411 7.42 -6.83 24.25
CA ASP A 411 8.24 -5.69 23.82
C ASP A 411 7.47 -4.37 23.90
N ALA A 412 6.20 -4.40 23.45
CA ALA A 412 5.30 -3.27 23.53
C ALA A 412 5.11 -2.79 24.97
N LEU A 413 4.98 -3.71 25.94
CA LEU A 413 4.80 -3.42 27.36
C LEU A 413 6.07 -2.87 28.00
N GLU A 414 7.22 -3.43 27.65
CA GLU A 414 8.54 -3.01 28.14
C GLU A 414 8.89 -1.59 27.71
N ARG A 415 8.46 -1.17 26.50
CA ARG A 415 8.70 0.19 26.01
C ARG A 415 7.78 1.21 26.69
N ARG A 416 8.30 1.88 27.72
CA ARG A 416 7.62 2.87 28.56
C ARG A 416 7.76 4.31 28.04
N GLU A 417 7.50 4.48 26.75
CA GLU A 417 7.49 5.78 26.09
C GLU A 417 6.57 5.76 24.87
N SER A 418 6.22 6.93 24.35
CA SER A 418 5.64 7.09 23.01
C SER A 418 6.65 7.71 22.08
N CYS A 419 6.95 7.04 20.97
CA CYS A 419 7.91 7.52 19.98
C CYS A 419 7.51 7.04 18.57
N GLY A 420 7.06 7.96 17.71
CA GLY A 420 6.94 7.72 16.26
C GLY A 420 5.64 7.04 15.80
N GLY A 421 5.65 5.72 15.59
CA GLY A 421 4.49 4.97 15.04
C GLY A 421 3.70 4.16 16.07
N HIS A 422 4.20 4.06 17.30
CA HIS A 422 3.62 3.23 18.35
C HIS A 422 3.32 4.11 19.57
N TYR A 423 2.04 4.42 19.75
CA TYR A 423 1.55 5.34 20.77
C TYR A 423 1.16 4.59 22.04
N ARG A 424 1.82 4.91 23.17
CA ARG A 424 1.48 4.41 24.50
C ARG A 424 0.66 5.47 25.22
N GLU A 425 -0.58 5.12 25.55
CA GLU A 425 -1.55 6.06 26.13
C GLU A 425 -1.08 6.67 27.47
N GLU A 426 -0.24 5.96 28.22
CA GLU A 426 0.33 6.45 29.48
C GLU A 426 1.47 7.47 29.29
N TYR A 427 2.11 7.46 28.12
CA TYR A 427 3.29 8.26 27.82
C TYR A 427 2.95 9.30 26.76
N GLN A 428 2.12 10.25 27.17
CA GLN A 428 1.71 11.39 26.34
C GLN A 428 1.56 12.67 27.16
N ASP A 429 1.61 13.80 26.47
CA ASP A 429 1.32 15.13 27.01
C ASP A 429 0.35 15.84 26.06
N GLU A 430 -0.91 16.01 26.47
CA GLU A 430 -1.98 16.60 25.65
C GLU A 430 -2.16 16.00 24.23
N GLY A 431 -2.06 14.68 24.11
CA GLY A 431 -2.16 13.92 22.86
C GLY A 431 -0.82 13.74 22.15
N GLU A 432 0.24 14.39 22.62
CA GLU A 432 1.57 14.34 22.00
C GLU A 432 2.45 13.24 22.58
N ALA A 433 3.36 12.72 21.75
CA ALA A 433 4.28 11.66 22.15
C ALA A 433 5.19 12.12 23.30
N LYS A 434 5.18 11.40 24.42
CA LYS A 434 6.20 11.57 25.45
C LYS A 434 7.33 10.56 25.26
N ARG A 435 8.40 11.04 24.62
CA ARG A 435 9.65 10.28 24.37
C ARG A 435 10.54 10.26 25.62
N ASP A 436 11.27 9.17 25.85
CA ASP A 436 12.22 9.00 26.95
C ASP A 436 13.57 8.46 26.44
N ASP A 437 14.37 9.37 25.90
CA ASP A 437 15.69 9.11 25.30
C ASP A 437 16.68 8.54 26.31
N VAL A 438 16.52 8.85 27.60
CA VAL A 438 17.44 8.38 28.64
C VAL A 438 17.35 6.87 28.79
N ASN A 439 16.13 6.32 28.72
CA ASN A 439 15.89 4.90 28.96
C ASN A 439 15.61 4.08 27.68
N PHE A 440 15.25 4.72 26.56
CA PHE A 440 14.78 4.05 25.34
C PHE A 440 15.52 4.43 24.05
N GLN A 441 16.67 5.11 24.15
CA GLN A 441 17.58 5.35 23.02
C GLN A 441 18.47 4.14 22.74
N HIS A 442 17.83 3.03 22.36
CA HIS A 442 18.48 1.77 22.06
C HIS A 442 17.64 0.93 21.09
N VAL A 443 18.28 -0.07 20.48
CA VAL A 443 17.59 -1.21 19.86
C VAL A 443 17.54 -2.35 20.86
N ALA A 444 16.46 -3.12 20.81
CA ALA A 444 16.30 -4.31 21.62
C ALA A 444 15.96 -5.50 20.73
N ALA A 445 16.49 -6.66 21.09
CA ALA A 445 16.14 -7.95 20.52
C ALA A 445 15.83 -8.93 21.65
N TRP A 446 14.88 -9.83 21.44
CA TRP A 446 14.50 -10.83 22.42
C TRP A 446 15.04 -12.19 21.99
N GLY A 447 15.97 -12.73 22.78
CA GLY A 447 16.57 -14.04 22.60
C GLY A 447 15.63 -15.15 23.04
N TYR A 448 15.44 -16.15 22.18
CA TYR A 448 14.62 -17.31 22.46
C TYR A 448 15.33 -18.27 23.44
N ASN A 449 14.68 -18.58 24.56
CA ASN A 449 15.22 -19.44 25.61
C ASN A 449 14.56 -20.83 25.65
N GLY A 450 13.76 -21.17 24.64
CA GLY A 450 12.94 -22.38 24.63
C GLY A 450 11.47 -22.12 24.99
N PRO A 451 10.61 -23.12 24.75
CA PRO A 451 9.17 -22.98 24.95
C PRO A 451 8.84 -22.75 26.43
N ASN A 452 7.84 -21.89 26.68
CA ASN A 452 7.38 -21.49 28.03
C ASN A 452 8.48 -20.91 28.94
N THR A 453 9.61 -20.50 28.37
CA THR A 453 10.70 -19.83 29.10
C THR A 453 10.74 -18.38 28.67
N ALA A 454 10.78 -17.47 29.65
CA ALA A 454 10.81 -16.04 29.36
C ALA A 454 12.02 -15.70 28.46
N PRO A 455 11.84 -14.94 27.37
CA PRO A 455 12.93 -14.57 26.48
C PRO A 455 13.90 -13.61 27.17
N THR A 456 15.17 -13.66 26.80
CA THR A 456 16.18 -12.73 27.31
C THR A 456 16.20 -11.48 26.46
N ARG A 457 16.02 -10.31 27.06
CA ARG A 457 16.15 -9.04 26.34
C ARG A 457 17.61 -8.63 26.19
N HIS A 458 18.07 -8.50 24.95
CA HIS A 458 19.36 -7.93 24.59
C HIS A 458 19.14 -6.48 24.16
N VAL A 459 20.02 -5.59 24.61
CA VAL A 459 19.92 -4.15 24.36
C VAL A 459 21.24 -3.64 23.83
N GLU A 460 21.17 -2.85 22.76
CA GLU A 460 22.32 -2.15 22.20
C GLU A 460 22.01 -0.64 22.11
N PRO A 461 22.82 0.23 22.75
CA PRO A 461 22.56 1.66 22.77
C PRO A 461 22.72 2.27 21.38
N LEU A 462 21.83 3.21 21.03
CA LEU A 462 21.92 3.95 19.78
C LEU A 462 22.61 5.30 20.02
N VAL A 463 23.65 5.60 19.24
CA VAL A 463 24.34 6.90 19.27
C VAL A 463 24.07 7.64 17.96
N PHE A 464 23.36 8.76 18.05
CA PHE A 464 23.08 9.61 16.90
C PHE A 464 24.14 10.72 16.81
N THR A 465 24.97 10.71 15.75
CA THR A 465 26.02 11.72 15.55
C THR A 465 25.58 12.88 14.65
N GLU A 466 24.80 12.59 13.61
CA GLU A 466 24.44 13.58 12.58
C GLU A 466 22.97 14.03 12.62
N VAL A 467 22.08 13.19 13.18
CA VAL A 467 20.63 13.43 13.17
C VAL A 467 20.10 13.47 14.60
N LYS A 468 19.62 14.63 15.04
CA LYS A 468 18.98 14.74 16.35
C LYS A 468 17.57 14.16 16.27
N PRO A 469 17.19 13.24 17.17
CA PRO A 469 15.81 12.76 17.24
C PRO A 469 14.84 13.91 17.50
N ALA A 470 13.68 13.87 16.85
CA ALA A 470 12.60 14.82 17.05
C ALA A 470 11.36 14.12 17.61
N ILE A 471 10.59 14.83 18.42
CA ILE A 471 9.28 14.36 18.90
C ILE A 471 8.28 14.53 17.75
N ARG A 472 7.62 13.44 17.36
CA ARG A 472 6.57 13.47 16.36
C ARG A 472 5.30 14.05 16.98
N SER A 473 4.68 15.01 16.30
CA SER A 473 3.34 15.44 16.68
C SER A 473 2.29 14.44 16.20
N TYR A 474 1.38 14.03 17.09
CA TYR A 474 0.20 13.20 16.78
C TYR A 474 -1.10 14.02 16.70
N LYS A 475 -1.00 15.35 16.79
CA LYS A 475 -2.11 16.27 16.55
C LYS A 475 -2.41 16.45 15.07
#